data_AF-A0A7W7HJK4-F1
#
_entry.id   AF-A0A7W7HJK4-F1
#
_cell.length_a   1.000
_cell.length_b   1.000
_cell.length_c   1.000
_cell.angle_alpha   90.00
_cell.angle_beta   90.00
_cell.angle_gamma   90.00
#
_symmetry.space_group_name_H-M   'P 1'
#
loop_
_entity.id
_entity.type
_entity.pdbx_description
1 polymer ?
#
loop_
_entity_poly.entity_id
_entity_poly.type
_entity_poly.pdbx_seq_one_letter_code
_entity_poly.pdbx_strand_id
1 'polypeptide(L)'
;MKSSLYSVSIRCSLSARRALRRLMSALLVTMLVTLGLHVAPGAAVAATPKKIKVTNAGPAKFWTGSVRVDGPVNPAVPECQAVHCDRLDLAVSLPPGIWRHPGGVQVAIRWDGATEAALGLYVYRGRTLVASSAAGVGLAQSVLIPSAANGMYTVYVSYGVTYGAVDPDPVIAYEGLAEVEFNPPKYPIRDLLPDLKSMPQENVTYDNPGTIFDDTAQPGQSCFDSERGEQGAVQCLRFDQVLQNVGAGPLELRFSRQAGVLQDEPVVQRVYRSDGTYTDRDAGFVEFHPVHGHYHFEGFAQSELWLADASGSPVGTAPAATGDKVSFCVADTDLVTFGQKGDAPMSYPAPDCLEPKLVEGATEYFWYGMSRGWADRYNWYLPGQFIDTQGLTDGTYVLYTRVDPDDKLQEVTETDNCGSVVVRLTGLATAGPHADLLGTGPACV
;
A
#
# COMPACT_ATOMS: atom_id res chain seq x y z
N MET A 1 -72.01 -3.62 39.39
CA MET A 1 -72.44 -3.85 40.79
C MET A 1 -71.23 -4.39 41.54
N LYS A 2 -70.83 -3.79 42.68
CA LYS A 2 -71.15 -4.24 44.05
C LYS A 2 -70.77 -5.73 44.27
N SER A 3 -69.64 -6.08 44.93
CA SER A 3 -69.36 -6.06 46.40
C SER A 3 -69.67 -7.42 47.08
N SER A 4 -69.07 -7.89 48.18
CA SER A 4 -68.05 -7.34 49.11
C SER A 4 -67.63 -8.37 50.19
N LEU A 5 -66.45 -8.16 50.82
CA LEU A 5 -66.10 -8.53 52.22
C LEU A 5 -66.15 -10.04 52.59
N TYR A 6 -65.78 -10.57 53.77
CA TYR A 6 -65.25 -10.09 55.07
C TYR A 6 -64.11 -11.06 55.53
N SER A 7 -63.34 -10.89 56.62
CA SER A 7 -62.73 -9.77 57.39
C SER A 7 -62.08 -10.36 58.69
N VAL A 8 -61.58 -9.51 59.61
CA VAL A 8 -61.14 -9.83 61.01
C VAL A 8 -59.82 -10.63 61.12
N SER A 9 -58.98 -10.59 62.18
CA SER A 9 -58.41 -9.54 63.08
C SER A 9 -57.21 -10.22 63.84
N ILE A 10 -56.40 -9.69 64.76
CA ILE A 10 -56.59 -9.00 66.07
C ILE A 10 -55.25 -8.35 66.50
N ARG A 11 -55.31 -7.12 67.06
CA ARG A 11 -54.57 -6.46 68.20
C ARG A 11 -53.16 -6.99 68.66
N CYS A 12 -52.27 -6.24 69.33
CA CYS A 12 -52.42 -5.00 70.13
C CYS A 12 -51.05 -4.27 70.34
N SER A 13 -51.10 -2.93 70.47
CA SER A 13 -50.47 -2.03 71.49
C SER A 13 -49.21 -2.44 72.29
N LEU A 14 -48.33 -1.55 72.79
CA LEU A 14 -48.44 -0.11 73.10
C LEU A 14 -47.03 0.51 73.40
N SER A 15 -46.99 1.85 73.54
CA SER A 15 -45.94 2.70 74.14
C SER A 15 -44.88 3.32 73.20
N ALA A 16 -44.40 4.56 73.36
CA ALA A 16 -45.06 5.88 73.49
C ALA A 16 -44.03 6.96 73.90
N ARG A 17 -43.93 8.06 73.13
CA ARG A 17 -43.70 9.46 73.60
C ARG A 17 -43.78 10.43 72.41
N ARG A 18 -44.17 11.69 72.66
CA ARG A 18 -44.35 12.76 71.67
C ARG A 18 -43.75 14.09 72.17
N ALA A 19 -42.91 14.74 71.37
CA ALA A 19 -42.77 16.21 71.24
C ALA A 19 -41.83 16.46 70.03
N LEU A 20 -42.20 17.07 68.90
CA LEU A 20 -42.72 18.41 68.59
C LEU A 20 -41.65 19.53 68.58
N ARG A 21 -41.55 20.22 67.43
CA ARG A 21 -41.09 21.61 67.15
C ARG A 21 -39.66 21.90 66.61
N ARG A 22 -39.71 22.68 65.52
CA ARG A 22 -38.83 23.77 65.04
C ARG A 22 -37.63 23.42 64.15
N LEU A 23 -37.50 24.25 63.11
CA LEU A 23 -36.29 24.45 62.31
C LEU A 23 -35.23 25.10 63.20
N MET A 24 -33.97 24.69 63.06
CA MET A 24 -32.84 25.61 62.82
C MET A 24 -31.56 24.83 62.45
N SER A 25 -30.70 25.54 61.73
CA SER A 25 -29.34 25.23 61.26
C SER A 25 -28.47 24.28 62.09
N ALA A 26 -27.80 23.32 61.42
CA ALA A 26 -26.35 23.07 61.56
C ALA A 26 -25.83 21.96 60.60
N LEU A 27 -24.59 22.16 60.13
CA LEU A 27 -23.63 21.21 59.52
C LEU A 27 -24.18 20.04 58.66
N LEU A 28 -24.11 20.22 57.34
CA LEU A 28 -23.99 19.11 56.40
C LEU A 28 -22.52 18.64 56.39
N VAL A 29 -22.24 17.40 56.79
CA VAL A 29 -20.90 16.81 56.61
C VAL A 29 -20.79 16.26 55.19
N THR A 30 -20.21 17.03 54.28
CA THR A 30 -19.93 16.59 52.91
C THR A 30 -18.83 15.54 52.91
N MET A 31 -19.21 14.27 52.69
CA MET A 31 -18.26 13.27 52.19
C MET A 31 -17.76 13.73 50.82
N LEU A 32 -16.47 14.07 50.73
CA LEU A 32 -15.80 14.21 49.44
C LEU A 32 -15.59 12.80 48.85
N VAL A 33 -16.59 12.32 48.11
CA VAL A 33 -16.32 11.34 47.05
C VAL A 33 -15.74 12.13 45.88
N THR A 34 -14.43 12.40 45.93
CA THR A 34 -13.71 12.88 44.75
C THR A 34 -13.75 11.78 43.70
N LEU A 35 -14.66 11.93 42.73
CA LEU A 35 -14.72 11.08 41.54
C LEU A 35 -13.52 11.44 40.64
N GLY A 36 -12.34 11.02 41.09
CA GLY A 36 -11.08 11.26 40.41
C GLY A 36 -11.08 10.53 39.08
N LEU A 37 -11.37 11.27 38.00
CA LEU A 37 -11.16 10.84 36.64
C LEU A 37 -9.75 10.28 36.51
N HIS A 38 -9.65 8.94 36.50
CA HIS A 38 -8.43 8.24 36.14
C HIS A 38 -8.30 8.36 34.62
N VAL A 39 -7.93 9.56 34.17
CA VAL A 39 -7.20 9.73 32.92
C VAL A 39 -5.93 8.92 33.12
N ALA A 40 -5.94 7.67 32.63
CA ALA A 40 -4.71 6.91 32.49
C ALA A 40 -3.73 7.81 31.73
N PRO A 41 -2.51 8.04 32.23
CA PRO A 41 -1.56 8.87 31.53
C PRO A 41 -1.35 8.24 30.16
N GLY A 42 -1.84 8.93 29.10
CA GLY A 42 -1.69 8.47 27.73
C GLY A 42 -0.22 8.16 27.50
N ALA A 43 0.06 6.93 27.04
CA ALA A 43 1.42 6.41 27.03
C ALA A 43 2.35 7.44 26.38
N ALA A 44 3.28 7.97 27.16
CA ALA A 44 4.11 9.08 26.72
C ALA A 44 4.91 8.60 25.50
N VAL A 45 4.52 9.09 24.31
CA VAL A 45 5.10 8.67 23.03
C VAL A 45 6.60 8.92 23.13
N ALA A 46 7.36 7.82 23.17
CA ALA A 46 8.78 7.89 23.48
C ALA A 46 9.47 8.72 22.40
N ALA A 47 10.19 9.78 22.82
CA ALA A 47 10.78 10.73 21.89
C ALA A 47 11.63 10.02 20.84
N THR A 48 11.22 10.15 19.58
CA THR A 48 11.68 9.30 18.49
C THR A 48 13.20 9.36 18.32
N PRO A 49 13.89 8.21 18.17
CA PRO A 49 15.35 8.19 18.17
C PRO A 49 15.91 8.85 16.90
N LYS A 50 16.43 10.09 17.03
CA LYS A 50 17.26 10.75 16.00
C LYS A 50 18.63 10.06 15.79
N LYS A 51 18.89 8.94 16.47
CA LYS A 51 20.05 8.07 16.28
C LYS A 51 19.70 6.61 16.56
N ILE A 52 19.98 5.71 15.61
CA ILE A 52 19.84 4.26 15.76
C ILE A 52 21.19 3.54 15.61
N LYS A 53 21.23 2.25 15.97
CA LYS A 53 22.44 1.42 15.89
C LYS A 53 22.14 0.00 15.42
N VAL A 54 22.76 -0.44 14.33
CA VAL A 54 22.70 -1.82 13.81
C VAL A 54 23.98 -2.55 14.25
N THR A 55 23.83 -3.67 14.98
CA THR A 55 24.93 -4.39 15.65
C THR A 55 25.06 -5.87 15.25
N ASN A 56 24.07 -6.42 14.57
CA ASN A 56 24.00 -7.81 14.12
C ASN A 56 22.94 -7.93 13.00
N ALA A 57 22.81 -9.12 12.40
CA ALA A 57 21.69 -9.47 11.53
C ALA A 57 20.47 -9.98 12.33
N GLY A 58 20.19 -9.34 13.46
CA GLY A 58 18.93 -9.53 14.19
C GLY A 58 17.77 -8.76 13.53
N PRO A 59 16.65 -8.59 14.24
CA PRO A 59 15.50 -7.85 13.72
C PRO A 59 15.83 -6.38 13.46
N ALA A 60 14.95 -5.71 12.70
CA ALA A 60 15.05 -4.32 12.29
C ALA A 60 15.31 -3.30 13.41
N LYS A 61 15.86 -2.13 13.05
CA LYS A 61 16.05 -0.98 13.95
C LYS A 61 15.20 0.19 13.46
N PHE A 62 13.99 0.28 14.02
CA PHE A 62 13.00 1.27 13.63
C PHE A 62 13.27 2.67 14.21
N TRP A 63 12.82 3.68 13.48
CA TRP A 63 12.55 5.03 13.95
C TRP A 63 11.27 5.54 13.25
N THR A 64 10.80 6.73 13.61
CA THR A 64 9.81 7.48 12.83
C THR A 64 10.33 8.88 12.55
N GLY A 65 9.71 9.62 11.66
CA GLY A 65 10.07 11.01 11.41
C GLY A 65 8.93 11.79 10.82
N SER A 66 9.21 13.05 10.52
CA SER A 66 8.32 13.85 9.68
C SER A 66 9.08 14.90 8.90
N VAL A 67 8.69 15.07 7.64
CA VAL A 67 9.11 16.19 6.81
C VAL A 67 7.99 17.23 6.74
N ARG A 68 8.33 18.44 6.33
CA ARG A 68 7.38 19.55 6.17
C ARG A 68 7.68 20.33 4.91
N VAL A 69 6.65 20.78 4.19
CA VAL A 69 6.83 21.66 3.02
C VAL A 69 7.45 23.02 3.40
N ASP A 70 7.22 23.49 4.63
CA ASP A 70 7.68 24.78 5.19
C ASP A 70 8.86 24.67 6.17
N GLY A 71 9.54 23.51 6.22
CA GLY A 71 10.60 23.23 7.19
C GLY A 71 11.97 23.86 6.87
N PRO A 72 12.90 23.91 7.84
CA PRO A 72 14.25 24.44 7.64
C PRO A 72 15.07 23.62 6.61
N VAL A 73 15.51 24.29 5.55
CA VAL A 73 16.44 23.75 4.55
C VAL A 73 17.85 23.54 5.10
N ASN A 74 18.63 22.65 4.49
CA ASN A 74 20.04 22.40 4.79
C ASN A 74 20.90 22.58 3.54
N PRO A 75 21.42 23.79 3.25
CA PRO A 75 22.19 24.08 2.04
C PRO A 75 23.46 23.24 1.82
N ALA A 76 23.95 22.55 2.86
CA ALA A 76 25.13 21.70 2.79
C ALA A 76 24.85 20.26 2.30
N VAL A 77 23.59 19.92 2.02
CA VAL A 77 23.15 18.63 1.47
C VAL A 77 22.32 18.92 0.21
N PRO A 78 22.74 18.48 -1.00
CA PRO A 78 22.11 18.84 -2.28
C PRO A 78 20.58 18.67 -2.30
N GLU A 79 20.10 17.57 -1.76
CA GLU A 79 18.71 17.14 -1.76
C GLU A 79 17.85 17.91 -0.73
N CYS A 80 18.50 18.76 0.09
CA CYS A 80 17.90 19.55 1.16
C CYS A 80 18.13 21.07 0.95
N GLN A 81 18.57 21.51 -0.24
CA GLN A 81 18.88 22.92 -0.49
C GLN A 81 17.63 23.79 -0.66
N ALA A 82 16.58 23.24 -1.29
CA ALA A 82 15.32 23.94 -1.57
C ALA A 82 14.12 23.40 -0.76
N VAL A 83 14.28 22.24 -0.11
CA VAL A 83 13.24 21.53 0.64
C VAL A 83 13.74 21.14 2.04
N HIS A 84 12.81 20.92 2.97
CA HIS A 84 13.14 20.34 4.27
C HIS A 84 13.63 18.90 4.13
N CYS A 85 14.59 18.52 4.98
CA CYS A 85 14.91 17.12 5.24
C CYS A 85 14.86 16.82 6.74
N ASP A 86 14.19 15.73 7.12
CA ASP A 86 14.47 15.12 8.42
C ASP A 86 15.81 14.37 8.37
N ARG A 87 16.45 14.19 9.52
CA ARG A 87 17.77 13.57 9.66
C ARG A 87 17.78 12.52 10.77
N LEU A 88 18.42 11.39 10.46
CA LEU A 88 18.77 10.33 11.38
C LEU A 88 20.28 10.02 11.33
N ASP A 89 20.91 9.87 12.48
CA ASP A 89 22.26 9.30 12.59
C ASP A 89 22.20 7.76 12.65
N LEU A 90 22.78 7.06 11.68
CA LEU A 90 22.83 5.60 11.61
C LEU A 90 24.22 5.08 12.01
N ALA A 91 24.31 4.36 13.13
CA ALA A 91 25.56 3.75 13.60
C ALA A 91 25.66 2.26 13.22
N VAL A 92 26.53 1.92 12.27
CA VAL A 92 26.80 0.52 11.84
C VAL A 92 27.97 -0.03 12.65
N SER A 93 27.76 -1.16 13.33
CA SER A 93 28.65 -1.70 14.36
C SER A 93 28.61 -3.24 14.39
N LEU A 94 28.77 -3.84 13.22
CA LEU A 94 28.57 -5.27 12.95
C LEU A 94 29.79 -6.14 13.29
N PRO A 95 29.61 -7.47 13.48
CA PRO A 95 30.71 -8.40 13.78
C PRO A 95 31.72 -8.53 12.62
N PRO A 96 33.02 -8.77 12.91
CA PRO A 96 34.05 -8.95 11.88
C PRO A 96 33.74 -10.09 10.90
N GLY A 97 33.69 -9.75 9.61
CA GLY A 97 33.47 -10.72 8.53
C GLY A 97 32.05 -11.28 8.47
N ILE A 98 31.04 -10.51 8.90
CA ILE A 98 29.62 -10.74 8.58
C ILE A 98 29.41 -10.84 7.05
N TRP A 99 30.08 -9.95 6.29
CA TRP A 99 30.09 -9.91 4.81
C TRP A 99 30.86 -11.07 4.13
N ARG A 100 31.12 -12.17 4.84
CA ARG A 100 31.41 -13.46 4.20
C ARG A 100 30.16 -14.07 3.56
N HIS A 101 28.98 -13.65 4.03
CA HIS A 101 27.73 -13.78 3.29
C HIS A 101 27.49 -12.45 2.55
N PRO A 102 27.36 -12.44 1.22
CA PRO A 102 27.03 -11.24 0.46
C PRO A 102 25.71 -10.63 0.96
N GLY A 103 25.65 -9.30 0.99
CA GLY A 103 24.56 -8.55 1.60
C GLY A 103 24.94 -7.09 1.83
N GLY A 104 24.16 -6.41 2.66
CA GLY A 104 24.40 -5.01 3.01
C GLY A 104 23.61 -4.56 4.23
N VAL A 105 23.72 -3.28 4.58
CA VAL A 105 22.76 -2.65 5.50
C VAL A 105 21.68 -2.00 4.67
N GLN A 106 20.46 -2.48 4.77
CA GLN A 106 19.31 -1.83 4.17
C GLN A 106 18.88 -0.64 5.04
N VAL A 107 18.35 0.39 4.40
CA VAL A 107 17.62 1.50 5.02
C VAL A 107 16.34 1.68 4.21
N ALA A 108 15.19 1.68 4.86
CA ALA A 108 13.89 1.86 4.21
C ALA A 108 13.03 2.86 4.97
N ILE A 109 12.09 3.49 4.27
CA ILE A 109 11.01 4.31 4.84
C ILE A 109 9.68 3.99 4.16
N ARG A 110 8.58 4.22 4.89
CA ARG A 110 7.21 4.18 4.37
C ARG A 110 6.34 5.25 5.04
N TRP A 111 5.30 5.70 4.35
CA TRP A 111 4.35 6.70 4.84
C TRP A 111 2.90 6.34 4.42
N ASP A 112 1.93 7.20 4.70
CA ASP A 112 0.51 6.99 4.44
C ASP A 112 0.04 7.51 3.08
N GLY A 113 -1.03 6.89 2.56
CA GLY A 113 -1.49 6.99 1.17
C GLY A 113 -2.05 8.34 0.69
N ALA A 114 -1.96 9.39 1.50
CA ALA A 114 -2.47 10.72 1.14
C ALA A 114 -1.53 11.51 0.21
N THR A 115 -0.24 11.16 0.16
CA THR A 115 0.75 11.84 -0.68
C THR A 115 1.75 10.88 -1.32
N GLU A 116 1.40 10.33 -2.48
CA GLU A 116 2.31 9.48 -3.26
C GLU A 116 3.58 10.22 -3.72
N ALA A 117 4.68 9.48 -3.90
CA ALA A 117 6.00 9.96 -4.33
C ALA A 117 6.69 10.98 -3.39
N ALA A 118 6.03 11.36 -2.30
CA ALA A 118 6.31 12.62 -1.63
C ALA A 118 7.53 12.62 -0.70
N LEU A 119 8.22 11.48 -0.51
CA LEU A 119 9.47 11.37 0.25
C LEU A 119 10.61 10.82 -0.60
N GLY A 120 11.79 11.46 -0.51
CA GLY A 120 13.05 10.93 -1.04
C GLY A 120 13.98 10.45 0.08
N LEU A 121 14.71 9.34 -0.14
CA LEU A 121 15.59 8.70 0.85
C LEU A 121 17.06 8.76 0.41
N TYR A 122 17.94 9.36 1.23
CA TYR A 122 19.35 9.57 0.91
C TYR A 122 20.26 9.16 2.06
N VAL A 123 21.28 8.34 1.81
CA VAL A 123 22.22 7.86 2.83
C VAL A 123 23.63 8.32 2.53
N TYR A 124 24.21 9.06 3.46
CA TYR A 124 25.52 9.66 3.38
C TYR A 124 26.53 9.00 4.33
N ARG A 125 27.79 8.91 3.89
CA ARG A 125 28.94 8.61 4.76
C ARG A 125 29.90 9.80 4.74
N GLY A 126 29.84 10.63 5.79
CA GLY A 126 30.55 11.91 5.82
C GLY A 126 29.91 12.93 4.87
N ARG A 127 30.52 13.16 3.70
CA ARG A 127 29.98 14.01 2.62
C ARG A 127 29.71 13.25 1.31
N THR A 128 29.97 11.94 1.29
CA THR A 128 29.72 11.10 0.11
C THR A 128 28.34 10.47 0.24
N LEU A 129 27.45 10.72 -0.73
CA LEU A 129 26.24 9.93 -0.92
C LEU A 129 26.67 8.49 -1.24
N VAL A 130 26.15 7.50 -0.51
CA VAL A 130 26.49 6.08 -0.68
C VAL A 130 25.32 5.22 -1.14
N ALA A 131 24.08 5.69 -0.97
CA ALA A 131 22.88 5.13 -1.60
C ALA A 131 21.73 6.15 -1.58
N SER A 132 20.81 6.05 -2.54
CA SER A 132 19.64 6.94 -2.68
C SER A 132 18.47 6.23 -3.38
N SER A 133 17.24 6.57 -3.02
CA SER A 133 15.98 6.06 -3.60
C SER A 133 14.94 7.19 -3.56
N ALA A 134 14.33 7.47 -4.72
CA ALA A 134 13.42 8.59 -4.92
C ALA A 134 12.48 8.31 -6.12
N ALA A 135 11.67 7.26 -6.01
CA ALA A 135 10.61 6.95 -6.97
C ALA A 135 9.59 8.10 -7.10
N GLY A 136 8.99 8.22 -8.29
CA GLY A 136 8.04 9.26 -8.67
C GLY A 136 6.57 8.90 -8.46
N VAL A 137 6.27 7.69 -7.98
CA VAL A 137 4.96 7.18 -7.50
C VAL A 137 5.24 6.22 -6.31
N GLY A 138 4.23 5.96 -5.47
CA GLY A 138 4.31 4.97 -4.38
C GLY A 138 4.50 5.55 -2.97
N LEU A 139 4.54 4.65 -1.98
CA LEU A 139 4.43 4.95 -0.53
C LEU A 139 5.63 4.45 0.30
N ALA A 140 6.68 3.97 -0.36
CA ALA A 140 7.92 3.56 0.26
C ALA A 140 9.15 3.93 -0.58
N GLN A 141 10.30 4.07 0.09
CA GLN A 141 11.62 4.14 -0.56
C GLN A 141 12.56 3.20 0.21
N SER A 142 13.43 2.44 -0.46
CA SER A 142 14.48 1.69 0.24
C SER A 142 15.77 1.53 -0.55
N VAL A 143 16.88 1.44 0.20
CA VAL A 143 18.23 1.36 -0.34
C VAL A 143 19.04 0.31 0.39
N LEU A 144 19.97 -0.34 -0.31
CA LEU A 144 20.97 -1.22 0.29
C LEU A 144 22.34 -0.54 0.25
N ILE A 145 23.06 -0.52 1.37
CA ILE A 145 24.47 -0.15 1.47
C ILE A 145 25.30 -1.45 1.36
N PRO A 146 25.87 -1.81 0.19
CA PRO A 146 26.45 -3.14 0.00
C PRO A 146 27.70 -3.33 0.85
N SER A 147 27.79 -4.45 1.56
CA SER A 147 28.87 -4.77 2.51
C SER A 147 29.22 -3.62 3.47
N ALA A 148 28.18 -2.92 3.99
CA ALA A 148 28.33 -1.69 4.77
C ALA A 148 29.44 -1.76 5.83
N ALA A 149 30.42 -0.87 5.70
CA ALA A 149 31.54 -0.79 6.63
C ALA A 149 31.11 -0.14 7.96
N ASN A 150 31.64 -0.62 9.08
CA ASN A 150 31.36 -0.05 10.40
C ASN A 150 31.71 1.46 10.46
N GLY A 151 30.95 2.21 11.25
CA GLY A 151 31.08 3.66 11.39
C GLY A 151 29.74 4.38 11.49
N MET A 152 29.79 5.71 11.36
CA MET A 152 28.60 6.55 11.26
C MET A 152 28.21 6.79 9.80
N TYR A 153 26.91 6.72 9.55
CA TYR A 153 26.20 7.19 8.37
C TYR A 153 25.16 8.23 8.81
N THR A 154 24.71 9.05 7.88
CA THR A 154 23.60 9.98 8.08
C THR A 154 22.54 9.69 7.04
N VAL A 155 21.33 9.40 7.48
CA VAL A 155 20.15 9.25 6.61
C VAL A 155 19.43 10.58 6.60
N TYR A 156 19.08 11.06 5.41
CA TYR A 156 18.17 12.17 5.19
C TYR A 156 16.91 11.65 4.50
N VAL A 157 15.77 12.18 4.92
CA VAL A 157 14.49 12.01 4.24
C VAL A 157 14.04 13.39 3.80
N SER A 158 13.98 13.65 2.50
CA SER A 158 13.54 14.95 1.96
C SER A 158 12.04 14.95 1.74
N TYR A 159 11.42 16.12 1.79
CA TYR A 159 10.17 16.34 1.05
C TYR A 159 10.48 16.25 -0.45
N GLY A 160 9.69 15.49 -1.20
CA GLY A 160 9.89 15.17 -2.61
C GLY A 160 9.01 15.99 -3.55
N VAL A 161 8.70 15.43 -4.71
CA VAL A 161 7.69 15.96 -5.64
C VAL A 161 6.45 15.09 -5.53
N THR A 162 5.34 15.67 -5.10
CA THR A 162 4.04 15.00 -5.02
C THR A 162 3.42 14.94 -6.42
N TYR A 163 3.43 13.77 -7.05
CA TYR A 163 2.85 13.62 -8.40
C TYR A 163 1.32 13.58 -8.32
N GLY A 164 0.63 14.44 -9.07
CA GLY A 164 -0.85 14.48 -9.15
C GLY A 164 -1.61 14.94 -7.89
N ALA A 165 -1.00 14.96 -6.71
CA ALA A 165 -1.69 15.25 -5.45
C ALA A 165 -2.33 16.65 -5.41
N VAL A 166 -3.64 16.70 -5.15
CA VAL A 166 -4.40 17.92 -4.86
C VAL A 166 -4.25 18.24 -3.37
N ASP A 167 -3.80 19.46 -3.05
CA ASP A 167 -3.47 19.91 -1.68
C ASP A 167 -2.56 18.92 -0.90
N PRO A 168 -1.30 18.69 -1.35
CA PRO A 168 -0.40 17.74 -0.72
C PRO A 168 -0.09 18.09 0.74
N ASP A 169 -0.01 17.07 1.59
CA ASP A 169 0.18 17.20 3.03
C ASP A 169 1.34 18.13 3.39
N PRO A 170 1.08 19.19 4.19
CA PRO A 170 2.13 20.11 4.62
C PRO A 170 3.10 19.47 5.63
N VAL A 171 2.73 18.31 6.19
CA VAL A 171 3.53 17.51 7.12
C VAL A 171 3.30 16.02 6.81
N ILE A 172 4.32 15.34 6.32
CA ILE A 172 4.24 13.90 6.04
C ILE A 172 4.97 13.16 7.16
N ALA A 173 4.26 12.27 7.85
CA ALA A 173 4.83 11.39 8.86
C ALA A 173 5.30 10.09 8.22
N TYR A 174 6.39 9.51 8.71
CA TYR A 174 6.92 8.28 8.14
C TYR A 174 7.49 7.33 9.20
N GLU A 175 7.39 6.03 8.93
CA GLU A 175 8.15 5.00 9.61
C GLU A 175 9.44 4.71 8.84
N GLY A 176 10.53 4.40 9.55
CA GLY A 176 11.80 4.03 8.95
C GLY A 176 12.44 2.84 9.64
N LEU A 177 13.20 2.04 8.90
CA LEU A 177 13.98 0.92 9.40
C LEU A 177 15.40 0.92 8.86
N ALA A 178 16.33 0.32 9.61
CA ALA A 178 17.63 -0.06 9.10
C ALA A 178 18.06 -1.41 9.68
N GLU A 179 18.59 -2.29 8.83
CA GLU A 179 18.96 -3.65 9.21
C GLU A 179 19.97 -4.30 8.28
N VAL A 180 20.46 -5.49 8.63
CA VAL A 180 21.33 -6.28 7.73
C VAL A 180 20.50 -7.25 6.94
N GLU A 181 20.53 -7.12 5.61
CA GLU A 181 20.03 -8.11 4.67
C GLU A 181 21.17 -8.87 4.00
N PHE A 182 20.88 -10.11 3.61
CA PHE A 182 21.79 -11.00 2.90
C PHE A 182 21.20 -11.39 1.54
N ASN A 183 22.05 -11.51 0.53
CA ASN A 183 21.66 -12.04 -0.77
C ASN A 183 21.15 -13.50 -0.61
N PRO A 184 20.18 -13.95 -1.42
CA PRO A 184 19.71 -15.33 -1.41
C PRO A 184 20.87 -16.35 -1.47
N PRO A 185 20.84 -17.44 -0.67
CA PRO A 185 21.95 -18.40 -0.63
C PRO A 185 22.24 -19.02 -2.00
N LYS A 186 23.52 -18.99 -2.43
CA LYS A 186 23.94 -19.47 -3.77
C LYS A 186 23.69 -20.95 -4.01
N TYR A 187 23.85 -21.78 -2.98
CA TYR A 187 23.74 -23.24 -3.07
C TYR A 187 22.55 -23.76 -2.26
N PRO A 188 21.77 -24.74 -2.77
CA PRO A 188 21.85 -25.30 -4.12
C PRO A 188 21.53 -24.24 -5.20
N ILE A 189 22.14 -24.40 -6.38
CA ILE A 189 21.84 -23.55 -7.53
C ILE A 189 20.40 -23.87 -7.95
N ARG A 190 19.56 -22.84 -7.97
CA ARG A 190 18.13 -22.90 -8.27
C ARG A 190 17.70 -21.57 -8.88
N ASP A 191 16.49 -21.56 -9.39
CA ASP A 191 15.85 -20.35 -9.90
C ASP A 191 15.30 -19.52 -8.74
N LEU A 192 15.39 -18.20 -8.87
CA LEU A 192 14.81 -17.22 -7.95
C LEU A 192 13.59 -16.63 -8.65
N LEU A 193 12.44 -17.27 -8.44
CA LEU A 193 11.18 -16.92 -9.08
C LEU A 193 10.40 -15.91 -8.21
N PRO A 194 9.59 -15.03 -8.81
CA PRO A 194 8.52 -14.32 -8.11
C PRO A 194 7.45 -15.28 -7.59
N ASP A 195 6.56 -14.76 -6.76
CA ASP A 195 5.39 -15.45 -6.20
C ASP A 195 4.31 -14.35 -6.05
N LEU A 196 3.66 -14.01 -7.16
CA LEU A 196 2.79 -12.83 -7.30
C LEU A 196 1.40 -13.11 -6.75
N LYS A 197 0.84 -12.18 -5.97
CA LYS A 197 -0.48 -12.36 -5.31
C LYS A 197 -1.23 -11.05 -5.29
N SER A 198 -2.51 -11.06 -5.68
CA SER A 198 -3.36 -9.91 -5.38
C SER A 198 -3.66 -9.86 -3.88
N MET A 199 -3.45 -8.71 -3.26
CA MET A 199 -4.01 -8.42 -1.94
C MET A 199 -5.53 -8.18 -2.04
N PRO A 200 -6.27 -8.20 -0.91
CA PRO A 200 -7.65 -7.71 -0.87
C PRO A 200 -7.72 -6.24 -1.31
N GLN A 201 -8.73 -5.91 -2.10
CA GLN A 201 -8.90 -4.60 -2.73
C GLN A 201 -9.30 -3.52 -1.71
N GLU A 202 -8.75 -2.32 -1.86
CA GLU A 202 -9.01 -1.18 -0.97
C GLU A 202 -9.87 -0.12 -1.69
N ASN A 203 -10.40 0.87 -0.95
CA ASN A 203 -11.13 2.03 -1.50
C ASN A 203 -12.21 1.74 -2.58
N VAL A 204 -12.97 0.65 -2.41
CA VAL A 204 -14.04 0.29 -3.36
C VAL A 204 -15.17 1.32 -3.33
N THR A 205 -15.40 2.05 -4.44
CA THR A 205 -16.29 3.22 -4.47
C THR A 205 -16.91 3.52 -5.85
N TYR A 206 -17.90 4.41 -5.87
CA TYR A 206 -18.40 5.13 -7.05
C TYR A 206 -18.11 6.65 -6.97
N ASP A 207 -17.18 7.07 -6.11
CA ASP A 207 -16.76 8.46 -6.03
C ASP A 207 -16.18 8.97 -7.36
N ASN A 208 -16.25 10.27 -7.56
CA ASN A 208 -15.69 10.94 -8.73
C ASN A 208 -14.15 11.01 -8.58
N PRO A 209 -13.36 10.43 -9.50
CA PRO A 209 -11.88 10.45 -9.43
C PRO A 209 -11.26 11.81 -9.81
N GLY A 210 -12.06 12.80 -10.21
CA GLY A 210 -11.60 14.12 -10.60
C GLY A 210 -10.98 14.16 -12.01
N THR A 211 -9.75 14.67 -12.09
CA THR A 211 -9.02 14.94 -13.34
C THR A 211 -7.55 14.53 -13.17
N ILE A 212 -7.04 13.66 -14.04
CA ILE A 212 -5.65 13.19 -14.04
C ILE A 212 -5.25 12.79 -15.47
N PHE A 213 -3.96 12.92 -15.82
CA PHE A 213 -3.43 12.64 -17.16
C PHE A 213 -4.20 13.33 -18.32
N ASP A 214 -4.63 14.58 -18.11
CA ASP A 214 -5.49 15.38 -19.01
C ASP A 214 -6.89 14.79 -19.31
N ASP A 215 -7.29 13.71 -18.63
CA ASP A 215 -8.62 13.10 -18.66
C ASP A 215 -9.45 13.52 -17.44
N THR A 216 -10.79 13.51 -17.55
CA THR A 216 -11.72 14.02 -16.53
C THR A 216 -12.98 13.17 -16.38
N ALA A 217 -13.31 12.79 -15.15
CA ALA A 217 -14.63 12.30 -14.80
C ALA A 217 -15.54 13.49 -14.49
N GLN A 218 -16.61 13.66 -15.26
CA GLN A 218 -17.49 14.83 -15.11
C GLN A 218 -18.22 14.83 -13.74
N PRO A 219 -18.50 15.99 -13.13
CA PRO A 219 -19.06 16.06 -11.77
C PRO A 219 -20.32 15.22 -11.56
N GLY A 220 -20.25 14.26 -10.62
CA GLY A 220 -21.31 13.30 -10.35
C GLY A 220 -21.26 12.02 -11.18
N GLN A 221 -20.19 11.79 -11.94
CA GLN A 221 -19.88 10.51 -12.61
C GLN A 221 -18.63 9.88 -11.96
N SER A 222 -18.59 8.55 -11.91
CA SER A 222 -17.37 7.81 -11.56
C SER A 222 -16.47 7.52 -12.76
N CYS A 223 -17.04 7.38 -13.96
CA CYS A 223 -16.27 7.15 -15.18
C CYS A 223 -15.58 8.42 -15.70
N PHE A 224 -14.36 8.28 -16.20
CA PHE A 224 -13.65 9.27 -17.00
C PHE A 224 -14.27 9.43 -18.40
N ASP A 225 -14.02 10.56 -19.07
CA ASP A 225 -14.52 10.78 -20.44
C ASP A 225 -13.83 9.87 -21.48
N SER A 226 -12.60 9.39 -21.25
CA SER A 226 -11.98 8.34 -22.09
C SER A 226 -12.74 7.00 -21.99
N GLU A 227 -12.91 6.47 -20.78
CA GLU A 227 -13.63 5.22 -20.49
C GLU A 227 -15.04 5.22 -21.12
N ARG A 228 -15.74 6.35 -20.99
CA ARG A 228 -17.06 6.58 -21.60
C ARG A 228 -17.05 6.69 -23.13
N GLY A 229 -15.94 7.16 -23.72
CA GLY A 229 -15.80 7.40 -25.16
C GLY A 229 -15.25 6.21 -25.94
N GLU A 230 -14.34 5.43 -25.33
CA GLU A 230 -13.60 4.34 -25.95
C GLU A 230 -14.21 2.97 -25.64
N GLN A 231 -14.51 2.73 -24.35
CA GLN A 231 -15.08 1.46 -23.86
C GLN A 231 -16.62 1.53 -23.79
N GLY A 232 -17.18 2.74 -23.82
CA GLY A 232 -18.63 2.97 -23.73
C GLY A 232 -19.19 2.89 -22.32
N ALA A 233 -18.32 2.90 -21.30
CA ALA A 233 -18.67 2.68 -19.90
C ALA A 233 -19.70 3.68 -19.36
N VAL A 234 -20.53 3.26 -18.40
CA VAL A 234 -21.61 4.09 -17.83
C VAL A 234 -21.64 4.11 -16.30
N GLN A 235 -21.28 3.03 -15.61
CA GLN A 235 -21.35 2.93 -14.15
C GLN A 235 -20.08 2.28 -13.57
N CYS A 236 -18.98 3.03 -13.59
CA CYS A 236 -17.66 2.55 -13.20
C CYS A 236 -17.55 2.35 -11.68
N LEU A 237 -17.50 1.10 -11.22
CA LEU A 237 -17.11 0.71 -9.85
C LEU A 237 -15.59 0.73 -9.75
N ARG A 238 -15.04 1.65 -8.94
CA ARG A 238 -13.60 1.87 -8.77
C ARG A 238 -13.07 1.21 -7.51
N PHE A 239 -11.79 0.83 -7.50
CA PHE A 239 -11.12 0.20 -6.36
C PHE A 239 -9.60 0.21 -6.53
N ASP A 240 -8.87 0.21 -5.41
CA ASP A 240 -7.43 -0.01 -5.41
C ASP A 240 -7.13 -1.49 -5.68
N GLN A 241 -6.15 -1.75 -6.54
CA GLN A 241 -5.47 -3.04 -6.63
C GLN A 241 -4.07 -2.91 -6.04
N VAL A 242 -3.64 -3.92 -5.28
CA VAL A 242 -2.26 -4.05 -4.81
C VAL A 242 -1.78 -5.46 -5.13
N LEU A 243 -0.79 -5.57 -6.01
CA LEU A 243 -0.27 -6.82 -6.55
C LEU A 243 1.15 -7.02 -6.01
N GLN A 244 1.37 -8.00 -5.15
CA GLN A 244 2.62 -8.19 -4.38
C GLN A 244 3.47 -9.35 -4.88
N ASN A 245 4.80 -9.21 -4.85
CA ASN A 245 5.76 -10.29 -5.09
C ASN A 245 6.34 -10.78 -3.75
N VAL A 246 5.88 -11.92 -3.25
CA VAL A 246 6.39 -12.55 -2.01
C VAL A 246 7.44 -13.65 -2.28
N GLY A 247 7.94 -13.74 -3.52
CA GLY A 247 8.76 -14.85 -4.01
C GLY A 247 10.21 -14.83 -3.56
N ALA A 248 11.07 -15.62 -4.21
CA ALA A 248 12.50 -15.68 -3.92
C ALA A 248 13.35 -14.73 -4.80
N GLY A 249 12.83 -14.34 -5.96
CA GLY A 249 13.46 -13.38 -6.89
C GLY A 249 12.54 -12.22 -7.26
N PRO A 250 13.05 -11.26 -8.04
CA PRO A 250 12.21 -10.24 -8.65
C PRO A 250 11.36 -10.86 -9.77
N LEU A 251 10.22 -10.24 -10.06
CA LEU A 251 9.71 -10.22 -11.43
C LEU A 251 10.55 -9.20 -12.19
N GLU A 252 11.10 -9.57 -13.35
CA GLU A 252 11.76 -8.63 -14.26
C GLU A 252 11.33 -8.90 -15.70
N LEU A 253 10.79 -7.88 -16.35
CA LEU A 253 10.29 -7.89 -17.71
C LEU A 253 11.25 -7.07 -18.59
N ARG A 254 11.51 -7.55 -19.82
CA ARG A 254 12.42 -6.90 -20.78
C ARG A 254 11.86 -6.94 -22.19
N PHE A 255 11.88 -5.80 -22.87
CA PHE A 255 11.56 -5.69 -24.29
C PHE A 255 12.47 -4.66 -24.98
N SER A 256 12.37 -4.58 -26.30
CA SER A 256 13.05 -3.54 -27.08
C SER A 256 12.20 -3.13 -28.27
N ARG A 257 12.13 -1.83 -28.54
CA ARG A 257 11.38 -1.26 -29.66
C ARG A 257 12.28 -0.51 -30.63
N GLN A 258 11.76 -0.21 -31.82
CA GLN A 258 12.36 0.78 -32.71
C GLN A 258 12.04 2.21 -32.21
N ALA A 259 13.05 3.07 -32.11
CA ALA A 259 12.89 4.44 -31.63
C ALA A 259 11.84 5.23 -32.44
N GLY A 260 10.87 5.82 -31.75
CA GLY A 260 9.76 6.56 -32.36
C GLY A 260 8.64 5.69 -32.98
N VAL A 261 8.66 4.38 -32.79
CA VAL A 261 7.55 3.47 -33.14
C VAL A 261 6.76 3.14 -31.87
N LEU A 262 5.43 3.25 -31.95
CA LEU A 262 4.49 2.79 -30.92
C LEU A 262 3.66 1.67 -31.54
N GLN A 263 3.81 0.48 -30.97
CA GLN A 263 3.17 -0.77 -31.33
C GLN A 263 3.33 -1.74 -30.15
N ASP A 264 2.65 -2.88 -30.22
CA ASP A 264 2.78 -3.96 -29.26
C ASP A 264 4.11 -4.68 -29.52
N GLU A 265 4.94 -4.85 -28.48
CA GLU A 265 6.29 -5.43 -28.61
C GLU A 265 6.40 -6.72 -27.78
N PRO A 266 7.10 -7.76 -28.28
CA PRO A 266 7.27 -9.01 -27.53
C PRO A 266 8.18 -8.80 -26.31
N VAL A 267 7.77 -9.36 -25.16
CA VAL A 267 8.46 -9.19 -23.87
C VAL A 267 8.94 -10.53 -23.33
N VAL A 268 10.13 -10.53 -22.72
CA VAL A 268 10.70 -11.69 -22.03
C VAL A 268 10.77 -11.46 -20.53
N GLN A 269 10.42 -12.49 -19.75
CA GLN A 269 10.70 -12.53 -18.31
C GLN A 269 12.16 -12.98 -18.10
N ARG A 270 12.94 -12.22 -17.33
CA ARG A 270 14.27 -12.64 -16.90
C ARG A 270 14.20 -13.43 -15.59
N VAL A 271 14.39 -14.75 -15.69
CA VAL A 271 14.52 -15.64 -14.53
C VAL A 271 15.96 -15.66 -14.05
N TYR A 272 16.21 -15.02 -12.90
CA TYR A 272 17.52 -15.04 -12.24
C TYR A 272 17.75 -16.36 -11.48
N ARG A 273 19.01 -16.82 -11.42
CA ARG A 273 19.43 -17.98 -10.64
C ARG A 273 20.22 -17.54 -9.40
N SER A 274 20.19 -18.36 -8.35
CA SER A 274 20.87 -18.06 -7.08
C SER A 274 22.39 -17.93 -7.17
N ASP A 275 23.00 -18.29 -8.31
CA ASP A 275 24.43 -18.19 -8.55
C ASP A 275 24.88 -16.91 -9.28
N GLY A 276 23.92 -16.08 -9.73
CA GLY A 276 24.12 -14.85 -10.49
C GLY A 276 23.94 -14.99 -12.01
N THR A 277 23.70 -16.20 -12.52
CA THR A 277 23.28 -16.41 -13.91
C THR A 277 21.78 -16.12 -14.08
N TYR A 278 21.29 -16.10 -15.31
CA TYR A 278 19.87 -15.93 -15.64
C TYR A 278 19.52 -16.68 -16.93
N THR A 279 18.22 -16.85 -17.16
CA THR A 279 17.63 -17.29 -18.43
C THR A 279 16.44 -16.40 -18.75
N ASP A 280 16.35 -15.94 -20.00
CA ASP A 280 15.21 -15.17 -20.48
C ASP A 280 14.20 -16.15 -21.13
N ARG A 281 12.91 -16.02 -20.78
CA ARG A 281 11.81 -16.79 -21.39
C ARG A 281 10.77 -15.87 -22.01
N ASP A 282 10.05 -16.38 -23.01
CA ASP A 282 8.86 -15.71 -23.54
C ASP A 282 7.80 -15.50 -22.45
N ALA A 283 7.15 -14.34 -22.50
CA ALA A 283 6.14 -13.89 -21.54
C ALA A 283 4.96 -13.14 -22.21
N GLY A 284 4.88 -13.11 -23.54
CA GLY A 284 3.81 -12.41 -24.27
C GLY A 284 4.24 -11.03 -24.80
N PHE A 285 3.43 -10.00 -24.55
CA PHE A 285 3.57 -8.69 -25.17
C PHE A 285 3.44 -7.51 -24.18
N VAL A 286 3.91 -6.34 -24.63
CA VAL A 286 3.66 -5.05 -23.99
C VAL A 286 3.02 -4.07 -24.96
N GLU A 287 1.97 -3.38 -24.53
CA GLU A 287 1.30 -2.31 -25.27
C GLU A 287 1.70 -0.92 -24.74
N PHE A 288 1.50 0.13 -25.53
CA PHE A 288 1.69 1.51 -25.08
C PHE A 288 0.35 2.15 -24.70
N HIS A 289 0.07 2.29 -23.40
CA HIS A 289 -1.22 2.79 -22.90
C HIS A 289 -1.33 4.32 -23.04
N PRO A 290 -2.11 4.87 -24.00
CA PRO A 290 -1.97 6.27 -24.40
C PRO A 290 -2.32 7.27 -23.29
N VAL A 291 -3.35 6.96 -22.49
CA VAL A 291 -3.80 7.81 -21.38
C VAL A 291 -2.78 7.86 -20.22
N HIS A 292 -1.90 6.86 -20.08
CA HIS A 292 -0.86 6.88 -19.03
C HIS A 292 0.54 7.25 -19.57
N GLY A 293 0.70 7.29 -20.89
CA GLY A 293 1.94 7.72 -21.57
C GLY A 293 3.13 6.75 -21.43
N HIS A 294 2.90 5.49 -21.04
CA HIS A 294 3.95 4.51 -20.78
C HIS A 294 3.54 3.07 -21.16
N TYR A 295 4.48 2.12 -21.11
CA TYR A 295 4.24 0.72 -21.48
C TYR A 295 3.60 -0.10 -20.38
N HIS A 296 2.67 -0.98 -20.78
CA HIS A 296 1.95 -1.93 -19.93
C HIS A 296 2.24 -3.37 -20.38
N PHE A 297 2.37 -4.29 -19.44
CA PHE A 297 2.40 -5.74 -19.71
C PHE A 297 0.97 -6.26 -19.90
N GLU A 298 0.72 -6.98 -21.00
CA GLU A 298 -0.63 -7.44 -21.37
C GLU A 298 -1.11 -8.64 -20.54
N GLY A 299 -2.22 -8.48 -19.82
CA GLY A 299 -2.75 -9.51 -18.94
C GLY A 299 -1.91 -9.70 -17.68
N PHE A 300 -1.48 -8.62 -17.04
CA PHE A 300 -0.84 -8.69 -15.73
C PHE A 300 -1.82 -9.05 -14.62
N ALA A 301 -3.07 -8.58 -14.69
CA ALA A 301 -4.12 -8.96 -13.74
C ALA A 301 -5.52 -8.83 -14.36
N GLN A 302 -6.45 -9.68 -13.93
CA GLN A 302 -7.87 -9.60 -14.29
C GLN A 302 -8.72 -9.42 -13.03
N SER A 303 -9.64 -8.44 -13.04
CA SER A 303 -10.69 -8.30 -12.02
C SER A 303 -12.05 -8.78 -12.51
N GLU A 304 -12.81 -9.39 -11.60
CA GLU A 304 -14.15 -9.91 -11.86
C GLU A 304 -15.08 -9.62 -10.67
N LEU A 305 -16.32 -9.24 -10.96
CA LEU A 305 -17.37 -9.00 -9.96
C LEU A 305 -18.40 -10.13 -10.05
N TRP A 306 -18.43 -11.00 -9.06
CA TRP A 306 -19.36 -12.14 -8.97
C TRP A 306 -20.52 -11.83 -8.04
N LEU A 307 -21.75 -12.17 -8.43
CA LEU A 307 -22.90 -12.08 -7.52
C LEU A 307 -22.67 -13.00 -6.31
N ALA A 308 -23.04 -12.55 -5.11
CA ALA A 308 -22.83 -13.31 -3.87
C ALA A 308 -24.11 -13.50 -3.06
N ASP A 309 -24.14 -14.57 -2.27
CA ASP A 309 -25.22 -14.80 -1.31
C ASP A 309 -25.05 -13.99 -0.01
N ALA A 310 -25.96 -14.19 0.94
CA ALA A 310 -25.91 -13.52 2.24
C ALA A 310 -24.75 -13.95 3.15
N SER A 311 -23.95 -14.96 2.76
CA SER A 311 -22.71 -15.36 3.44
C SER A 311 -21.45 -14.77 2.80
N GLY A 312 -21.56 -14.14 1.63
CA GLY A 312 -20.41 -13.71 0.83
C GLY A 312 -19.83 -14.81 -0.06
N SER A 313 -20.56 -15.92 -0.27
CA SER A 313 -20.16 -16.97 -1.21
C SER A 313 -20.61 -16.60 -2.64
N PRO A 314 -19.78 -16.79 -3.69
CA PRO A 314 -20.17 -16.49 -5.06
C PRO A 314 -21.31 -17.41 -5.55
N VAL A 315 -22.16 -16.87 -6.41
CA VAL A 315 -23.38 -17.50 -6.93
C VAL A 315 -23.44 -17.33 -8.45
N GLY A 316 -23.54 -18.46 -9.16
CA GLY A 316 -23.61 -18.49 -10.62
C GLY A 316 -22.57 -19.44 -11.21
N THR A 317 -22.28 -19.28 -12.50
CA THR A 317 -21.27 -20.05 -13.25
C THR A 317 -20.40 -19.15 -14.13
N ALA A 318 -20.45 -17.84 -13.90
CA ALA A 318 -19.76 -16.78 -14.62
C ALA A 318 -19.80 -15.51 -13.75
N PRO A 319 -18.86 -14.55 -13.93
CA PRO A 319 -18.96 -13.23 -13.33
C PRO A 319 -20.24 -12.51 -13.76
N ALA A 320 -20.68 -11.55 -12.94
CA ALA A 320 -21.76 -10.63 -13.29
C ALA A 320 -21.23 -9.46 -14.14
N ALA A 321 -19.99 -9.02 -13.89
CA ALA A 321 -19.22 -8.11 -14.73
C ALA A 321 -17.72 -8.39 -14.60
N THR A 322 -16.94 -8.00 -15.60
CA THR A 322 -15.49 -8.18 -15.71
C THR A 322 -14.86 -6.83 -16.03
N GLY A 323 -13.66 -6.53 -15.52
CA GLY A 323 -12.96 -5.28 -15.79
C GLY A 323 -12.14 -5.35 -17.07
N ASP A 324 -12.21 -4.33 -17.92
CA ASP A 324 -11.51 -4.30 -19.21
C ASP A 324 -10.01 -4.00 -19.08
N LYS A 325 -9.57 -3.41 -17.96
CA LYS A 325 -8.16 -3.15 -17.69
C LYS A 325 -7.43 -4.41 -17.23
N VAL A 326 -6.75 -5.03 -18.19
CA VAL A 326 -5.92 -6.22 -17.98
C VAL A 326 -4.42 -5.95 -18.02
N SER A 327 -4.01 -4.75 -18.45
CA SER A 327 -2.62 -4.38 -18.70
C SER A 327 -2.10 -3.29 -17.76
N PHE A 328 -0.84 -3.44 -17.33
CA PHE A 328 -0.26 -2.67 -16.22
C PHE A 328 1.24 -2.38 -16.41
N CYS A 329 1.67 -1.17 -16.05
CA CYS A 329 3.09 -0.85 -15.85
C CYS A 329 3.51 -1.35 -14.46
N VAL A 330 4.38 -2.37 -14.43
CA VAL A 330 4.79 -3.04 -13.19
C VAL A 330 5.95 -2.30 -12.52
N ALA A 331 5.80 -1.94 -11.24
CA ALA A 331 6.83 -1.22 -10.49
C ALA A 331 6.84 -1.50 -8.98
N ASP A 332 7.87 -1.01 -8.29
CA ASP A 332 7.97 -0.97 -6.82
C ASP A 332 7.23 0.27 -6.27
N THR A 333 6.03 0.11 -5.69
CA THR A 333 5.29 1.22 -5.01
C THR A 333 5.21 1.04 -3.49
N ASP A 334 4.89 -0.17 -3.03
CA ASP A 334 4.56 -0.49 -1.65
C ASP A 334 5.51 -1.57 -1.11
N LEU A 335 6.30 -1.25 -0.07
CA LEU A 335 7.16 -2.25 0.60
C LEU A 335 6.34 -3.09 1.60
N VAL A 336 5.54 -4.02 1.07
CA VAL A 336 4.57 -4.83 1.86
C VAL A 336 5.24 -5.70 2.94
N THR A 337 6.49 -6.13 2.75
CA THR A 337 7.24 -6.90 3.76
C THR A 337 8.08 -6.04 4.71
N PHE A 338 7.76 -4.74 4.89
CA PHE A 338 8.52 -3.81 5.74
C PHE A 338 8.86 -4.36 7.15
N GLY A 339 10.16 -4.54 7.42
CA GLY A 339 10.67 -5.04 8.71
C GLY A 339 10.57 -6.55 8.92
N GLN A 340 10.17 -7.30 7.89
CA GLN A 340 10.37 -8.73 7.78
C GLN A 340 11.79 -9.01 7.23
N LYS A 341 12.22 -10.28 7.19
CA LYS A 341 13.56 -10.64 6.70
C LYS A 341 13.56 -11.17 5.28
N GLY A 342 14.53 -10.71 4.50
CA GLY A 342 14.86 -11.25 3.19
C GLY A 342 14.22 -10.52 2.01
N ASP A 343 13.65 -9.33 2.17
CA ASP A 343 13.16 -8.52 1.04
C ASP A 343 14.32 -7.99 0.16
N ALA A 344 14.02 -7.07 -0.75
CA ALA A 344 15.00 -6.44 -1.64
C ALA A 344 14.94 -4.91 -1.51
N PRO A 345 16.07 -4.21 -1.73
CA PRO A 345 16.02 -2.77 -1.96
C PRO A 345 15.14 -2.47 -3.19
N MET A 346 14.51 -1.28 -3.20
CA MET A 346 13.82 -0.80 -4.39
C MET A 346 14.75 -0.88 -5.61
N SER A 347 14.28 -1.52 -6.68
CA SER A 347 15.05 -1.81 -7.89
C SER A 347 14.33 -1.38 -9.18
N TYR A 348 13.00 -1.23 -9.14
CA TYR A 348 12.15 -0.84 -10.26
C TYR A 348 11.26 0.37 -9.88
N PRO A 349 11.84 1.57 -9.66
CA PRO A 349 11.13 2.71 -9.08
C PRO A 349 10.02 3.23 -9.99
N ALA A 350 8.79 3.31 -9.48
CA ALA A 350 7.64 3.75 -10.26
C ALA A 350 7.77 5.22 -10.76
N PRO A 351 7.39 5.54 -12.01
CA PRO A 351 7.04 4.64 -13.12
C PRO A 351 8.28 4.15 -13.90
N ASP A 352 8.68 2.89 -13.72
CA ASP A 352 9.93 2.38 -14.32
C ASP A 352 9.76 2.03 -15.83
N CYS A 353 8.53 1.85 -16.29
CA CYS A 353 8.14 1.51 -17.67
C CYS A 353 8.15 2.67 -18.69
N LEU A 354 8.40 3.92 -18.25
CA LEU A 354 8.24 5.13 -19.08
C LEU A 354 9.42 5.36 -20.05
N GLU A 355 10.66 5.24 -19.57
CA GLU A 355 11.86 5.64 -20.31
C GLU A 355 12.78 4.45 -20.64
N PRO A 356 13.41 4.43 -21.84
CA PRO A 356 14.36 3.39 -22.21
C PRO A 356 15.62 3.47 -21.35
N LYS A 357 16.02 2.32 -20.80
CA LYS A 357 17.17 2.20 -19.90
C LYS A 357 18.51 2.15 -20.65
N LEU A 358 18.46 1.83 -21.95
CA LEU A 358 19.58 1.84 -22.88
C LEU A 358 19.06 2.14 -24.30
N VAL A 359 19.85 2.85 -25.11
CA VAL A 359 19.56 3.10 -26.53
C VAL A 359 20.82 2.76 -27.34
N GLU A 360 20.71 1.85 -28.31
CA GLU A 360 21.79 1.50 -29.23
C GLU A 360 21.38 1.79 -30.67
N GLY A 361 22.01 2.79 -31.28
CA GLY A 361 21.70 3.23 -32.65
C GLY A 361 20.30 3.83 -32.77
N ALA A 362 19.31 3.00 -33.10
CA ALA A 362 17.90 3.37 -33.18
C ALA A 362 16.98 2.36 -32.49
N THR A 363 17.54 1.44 -31.69
CA THR A 363 16.80 0.48 -30.87
C THR A 363 16.83 0.95 -29.42
N GLU A 364 15.64 1.00 -28.81
CA GLU A 364 15.43 1.40 -27.42
C GLU A 364 15.13 0.17 -26.58
N TYR A 365 15.86 -0.02 -25.48
CA TYR A 365 15.78 -1.18 -24.59
C TYR A 365 15.17 -0.80 -23.25
N PHE A 366 14.21 -1.59 -22.81
CA PHE A 366 13.46 -1.38 -21.58
C PHE A 366 13.64 -2.58 -20.64
N TRP A 367 13.70 -2.30 -19.36
CA TRP A 367 13.51 -3.29 -18.31
C TRP A 367 12.88 -2.64 -17.08
N TYR A 368 11.95 -3.35 -16.46
CA TYR A 368 11.13 -2.94 -15.32
C TYR A 368 10.61 -4.21 -14.62
N GLY A 369 9.83 -4.08 -13.54
CA GLY A 369 9.31 -5.24 -12.81
C GLY A 369 9.00 -4.96 -11.36
N MET A 370 9.10 -5.99 -10.51
CA MET A 370 8.74 -5.92 -9.10
C MET A 370 9.74 -6.66 -8.22
N SER A 371 10.32 -5.93 -7.29
CA SER A 371 11.29 -6.42 -6.31
C SER A 371 10.64 -7.41 -5.33
N ARG A 372 11.45 -8.34 -4.81
CA ARG A 372 10.99 -9.26 -3.76
C ARG A 372 10.60 -8.50 -2.49
N GLY A 373 9.40 -8.75 -1.99
CA GLY A 373 8.85 -8.09 -0.80
C GLY A 373 8.13 -6.76 -1.08
N TRP A 374 8.06 -6.36 -2.35
CA TRP A 374 7.34 -5.19 -2.81
C TRP A 374 6.01 -5.56 -3.46
N ALA A 375 5.18 -4.55 -3.64
CA ALA A 375 3.97 -4.60 -4.43
C ALA A 375 3.86 -3.36 -5.33
N ASP A 376 3.00 -3.51 -6.33
CA ASP A 376 2.56 -2.48 -7.26
C ASP A 376 1.10 -2.10 -6.95
N ARG A 377 0.85 -0.80 -6.79
CA ARG A 377 -0.44 -0.23 -6.37
C ARG A 377 -1.04 0.59 -7.51
N TYR A 378 -2.24 0.20 -7.93
CA TYR A 378 -3.08 1.01 -8.81
C TYR A 378 -4.29 1.53 -8.06
N ASN A 379 -4.26 2.81 -7.73
CA ASN A 379 -5.30 3.49 -6.96
C ASN A 379 -6.60 3.65 -7.77
N TRP A 380 -7.74 3.59 -7.07
CA TRP A 380 -9.10 3.68 -7.60
C TRP A 380 -9.33 4.88 -8.53
N TYR A 381 -8.62 6.00 -8.31
CA TYR A 381 -8.75 7.23 -9.07
C TYR A 381 -7.99 7.25 -10.42
N LEU A 382 -7.25 6.20 -10.76
CA LEU A 382 -6.53 6.11 -12.04
C LEU A 382 -7.49 5.74 -13.20
N PRO A 383 -7.24 6.21 -14.44
CA PRO A 383 -7.99 5.75 -15.61
C PRO A 383 -7.89 4.24 -15.85
N GLY A 384 -8.99 3.68 -16.36
CA GLY A 384 -9.20 2.24 -16.53
C GLY A 384 -9.37 1.46 -15.22
N GLN A 385 -9.22 2.09 -14.05
CA GLN A 385 -9.24 1.40 -12.75
C GLN A 385 -10.68 1.12 -12.25
N PHE A 386 -11.44 0.34 -13.02
CA PHE A 386 -12.85 0.08 -12.73
C PHE A 386 -13.39 -1.25 -13.30
N ILE A 387 -14.64 -1.58 -12.92
CA ILE A 387 -15.53 -2.52 -13.61
C ILE A 387 -16.84 -1.77 -13.90
N ASP A 388 -17.39 -1.84 -15.12
CA ASP A 388 -18.73 -1.27 -15.37
C ASP A 388 -19.81 -2.17 -14.75
N THR A 389 -20.67 -1.60 -13.92
CA THR A 389 -21.79 -2.30 -13.29
C THR A 389 -23.14 -1.96 -13.92
N GLN A 390 -23.16 -1.29 -15.07
CA GLN A 390 -24.40 -0.93 -15.77
C GLN A 390 -25.30 -2.15 -16.02
N GLY A 391 -26.53 -2.09 -15.50
CA GLY A 391 -27.53 -3.14 -15.66
C GLY A 391 -27.48 -4.23 -14.58
N LEU A 392 -26.50 -4.19 -13.67
CA LEU A 392 -26.53 -4.98 -12.44
C LEU A 392 -27.60 -4.44 -11.46
N THR A 393 -27.88 -5.24 -10.42
CA THR A 393 -28.93 -4.96 -9.43
C THR A 393 -28.35 -4.92 -8.02
N ASP A 394 -28.88 -4.04 -7.17
CA ASP A 394 -28.55 -3.97 -5.74
C ASP A 394 -28.42 -5.36 -5.07
N GLY A 395 -27.30 -5.61 -4.40
CA GLY A 395 -26.96 -6.94 -3.89
C GLY A 395 -25.61 -7.02 -3.18
N THR A 396 -25.27 -8.22 -2.70
CA THR A 396 -23.91 -8.55 -2.26
C THR A 396 -23.15 -9.14 -3.44
N TYR A 397 -21.88 -8.80 -3.57
CA TYR A 397 -20.97 -9.30 -4.60
C TYR A 397 -19.62 -9.69 -3.98
N VAL A 398 -18.87 -10.58 -4.63
CA VAL A 398 -17.43 -10.76 -4.39
C VAL A 398 -16.69 -10.09 -5.54
N LEU A 399 -15.82 -9.14 -5.22
CA LEU A 399 -14.82 -8.63 -6.14
C LEU A 399 -13.59 -9.52 -6.03
N TYR A 400 -13.19 -10.13 -7.14
CA TYR A 400 -11.98 -10.92 -7.29
C TYR A 400 -10.94 -10.14 -8.11
N THR A 401 -9.66 -10.39 -7.87
CA THR A 401 -8.56 -10.03 -8.78
C THR A 401 -7.53 -11.15 -8.77
N ARG A 402 -7.12 -11.60 -9.96
CA ARG A 402 -6.08 -12.61 -10.19
C ARG A 402 -4.94 -11.96 -10.95
N VAL A 403 -3.73 -11.99 -10.40
CA VAL A 403 -2.49 -11.63 -11.12
C VAL A 403 -2.06 -12.81 -12.01
N ASP A 404 -1.45 -12.52 -13.15
CA ASP A 404 -1.14 -13.48 -14.23
C ASP A 404 -2.25 -14.52 -14.51
N PRO A 405 -3.44 -14.08 -14.95
CA PRO A 405 -4.60 -14.96 -15.18
C PRO A 405 -4.43 -15.96 -16.34
N ASP A 406 -3.33 -15.87 -17.12
CA ASP A 406 -3.05 -16.67 -18.32
C ASP A 406 -1.84 -17.62 -18.15
N ASP A 407 -1.23 -17.72 -16.96
CA ASP A 407 0.02 -18.46 -16.67
C ASP A 407 1.22 -18.03 -17.59
N LYS A 408 1.34 -16.73 -17.91
CA LYS A 408 2.35 -16.17 -18.84
C LYS A 408 3.74 -16.05 -18.22
N LEU A 409 3.85 -15.84 -16.93
CA LEU A 409 5.09 -15.65 -16.18
C LEU A 409 5.61 -17.00 -15.67
N GLN A 410 6.76 -16.99 -14.99
CA GLN A 410 7.24 -18.15 -14.23
C GLN A 410 7.27 -17.78 -12.75
N GLU A 411 6.47 -18.48 -11.97
CA GLU A 411 6.20 -18.20 -10.56
C GLU A 411 6.68 -19.36 -9.67
N VAL A 412 6.60 -19.18 -8.35
CA VAL A 412 6.76 -20.29 -7.39
C VAL A 412 5.56 -21.23 -7.42
N THR A 413 4.35 -20.70 -7.63
CA THR A 413 3.10 -21.46 -7.81
C THR A 413 2.00 -20.55 -8.37
N GLU A 414 1.18 -21.05 -9.31
CA GLU A 414 0.08 -20.27 -9.92
C GLU A 414 -1.22 -20.29 -9.06
N THR A 415 -1.13 -20.82 -7.84
CA THR A 415 -2.30 -21.31 -7.07
C THR A 415 -2.88 -20.31 -6.07
N ASP A 416 -2.15 -19.24 -5.74
CA ASP A 416 -2.59 -18.22 -4.78
C ASP A 416 -2.40 -16.78 -5.29
N ASN A 417 -2.29 -16.63 -6.62
CA ASN A 417 -2.30 -15.40 -7.40
C ASN A 417 -3.52 -14.47 -7.18
N CYS A 418 -4.54 -14.94 -6.47
CA CYS A 418 -5.88 -14.35 -6.50
C CYS A 418 -6.39 -13.94 -5.11
N GLY A 419 -6.84 -12.69 -5.01
CA GLY A 419 -7.32 -12.03 -3.79
C GLY A 419 -8.68 -11.37 -3.98
N SER A 420 -9.43 -11.20 -2.89
CA SER A 420 -10.84 -10.83 -2.97
C SER A 420 -11.38 -10.03 -1.78
N VAL A 421 -12.48 -9.32 -2.03
CA VAL A 421 -13.32 -8.66 -1.02
C VAL A 421 -14.81 -8.90 -1.26
N VAL A 422 -15.59 -8.98 -0.18
CA VAL A 422 -17.06 -8.94 -0.26
C VAL A 422 -17.50 -7.48 -0.23
N VAL A 423 -18.35 -7.09 -1.18
CA VAL A 423 -18.89 -5.73 -1.30
C VAL A 423 -20.41 -5.78 -1.34
N ARG A 424 -21.08 -4.76 -0.82
CA ARG A 424 -22.51 -4.53 -1.07
C ARG A 424 -22.65 -3.35 -2.01
N LEU A 425 -23.35 -3.58 -3.12
CA LEU A 425 -23.68 -2.55 -4.10
C LEU A 425 -25.15 -2.18 -3.94
N THR A 426 -25.45 -0.88 -3.92
CA THR A 426 -26.81 -0.35 -3.79
C THR A 426 -27.03 0.87 -4.68
N GLY A 427 -28.28 1.17 -5.02
CA GLY A 427 -28.62 2.31 -5.87
C GLY A 427 -28.17 2.15 -7.33
N LEU A 428 -27.85 0.94 -7.81
CA LEU A 428 -27.29 0.72 -9.16
C LEU A 428 -28.28 1.15 -10.25
N ALA A 429 -29.58 0.96 -10.02
CA ALA A 429 -30.65 1.45 -10.89
C ALA A 429 -30.96 2.97 -10.74
N THR A 430 -30.03 3.76 -10.18
CA THR A 430 -30.21 5.19 -9.87
C THR A 430 -29.01 6.04 -10.28
N ALA A 431 -29.13 7.37 -10.17
CA ALA A 431 -28.03 8.31 -10.40
C ALA A 431 -27.06 8.46 -9.20
N GLY A 432 -27.18 7.60 -8.18
CA GLY A 432 -26.29 7.59 -7.01
C GLY A 432 -26.01 6.15 -6.56
N PRO A 433 -25.26 5.36 -7.34
CA PRO A 433 -24.78 4.06 -6.90
C PRO A 433 -23.82 4.21 -5.72
N HIS A 434 -23.82 3.24 -4.80
CA HIS A 434 -22.99 3.23 -3.60
C HIS A 434 -22.42 1.84 -3.34
N ALA A 435 -21.20 1.77 -2.81
CA ALA A 435 -20.49 0.55 -2.46
C ALA A 435 -20.09 0.54 -0.98
N ASP A 436 -20.47 -0.51 -0.25
CA ASP A 436 -19.93 -0.81 1.09
C ASP A 436 -18.92 -1.97 0.98
N LEU A 437 -17.66 -1.73 1.35
CA LEU A 437 -16.68 -2.80 1.59
C LEU A 437 -17.05 -3.54 2.89
N LEU A 438 -17.39 -4.83 2.79
CA LEU A 438 -17.80 -5.66 3.93
C LEU A 438 -16.64 -6.44 4.58
N GLY A 439 -15.51 -6.59 3.88
CA GLY A 439 -14.31 -7.27 4.35
C GLY A 439 -13.70 -8.20 3.30
N THR A 440 -12.67 -8.95 3.67
CA THR A 440 -12.01 -9.96 2.82
C THR A 440 -13.00 -11.01 2.31
N GLY A 441 -12.89 -11.38 1.04
CA GLY A 441 -13.73 -12.37 0.39
C GLY A 441 -13.30 -13.82 0.67
N PRO A 442 -14.06 -14.79 0.14
CA PRO A 442 -13.60 -16.17 0.07
C PRO A 442 -12.40 -16.30 -0.88
N ALA A 443 -11.59 -17.34 -0.67
CA ALA A 443 -10.56 -17.71 -1.64
C ALA A 443 -11.15 -17.90 -3.05
N CYS A 444 -10.33 -17.68 -4.06
CA CYS A 444 -10.74 -17.84 -5.45
C CYS A 444 -11.01 -19.32 -5.78
N VAL A 445 -11.85 -19.51 -6.79
CA VAL A 445 -12.25 -20.83 -7.31
C VAL A 445 -11.28 -21.28 -8.42
#